data_AF-A0AAP5YTU4-F1
#
_entry.id   AF-A0AAP5YTU4-F1
#
_cell.length_a   1.000
_cell.length_b   1.000
_cell.length_c   1.000
_cell.angle_alpha   90.00
_cell.angle_beta   90.00
_cell.angle_gamma   90.00
#
_symmetry.space_group_name_H-M   'P 1'
#
loop_
_entity.id
_entity.type
_entity.pdbx_description
1 polymer ?
#
loop_
_entity_poly.entity_id
_entity_poly.type
_entity_poly.pdbx_seq_one_letter_code
_entity_poly.pdbx_strand_id
1 'polypeptide(L)'
;MSELEQAEAMREEARQLLKQSNESLEQSKRFSDLALTNQRRMVFALSSLLPQPLSVNFESSQDDDIRHAEQVASVSEELRDQMKNREVFDIVHAINVLAMANTDVIHIFTRYQGHVDSFFISVEKVETDYSNTSRQSLFNDDVSLKDESSLEELLSIESQLTELIIEAREEAEAKAEVEA
;
A
#
# COMPACT_ATOMS: atom_id res chain seq x y z
N MET A 1 35.10 -57.96 -27.23
CA MET A 1 34.34 -57.62 -26.02
C MET A 1 33.28 -58.69 -25.83
N SER A 2 33.25 -59.29 -24.66
CA SER A 2 32.22 -60.27 -24.30
C SER A 2 30.87 -59.55 -24.18
N GLU A 3 29.76 -60.17 -24.59
CA GLU A 3 28.41 -59.61 -24.39
C GLU A 3 28.15 -59.23 -22.92
N LEU A 4 28.82 -59.92 -21.99
CA LEU A 4 28.80 -59.60 -20.56
C LEU A 4 29.45 -58.24 -20.23
N GLU A 5 30.57 -57.87 -20.87
CA GLU A 5 31.22 -56.57 -20.64
C GLU A 5 30.35 -55.40 -21.14
N GLN A 6 29.66 -55.58 -22.27
CA GLN A 6 28.73 -54.57 -22.79
C GLN A 6 27.49 -54.43 -21.91
N ALA A 7 26.97 -55.55 -21.38
CA ALA A 7 25.84 -55.54 -20.46
C ALA A 7 26.19 -54.88 -19.11
N GLU A 8 27.40 -55.11 -18.61
CA GLU A 8 27.90 -54.47 -17.38
C GLU A 8 28.14 -52.96 -17.57
N ALA A 9 28.74 -52.55 -18.69
CA ALA A 9 28.94 -51.14 -19.02
C ALA A 9 27.61 -50.39 -19.14
N MET A 10 26.62 -50.95 -19.84
CA MET A 10 25.27 -50.36 -19.95
C MET A 10 24.56 -50.27 -18.59
N ARG A 11 24.73 -51.26 -17.71
CA ARG A 11 24.16 -51.22 -16.36
C ARG A 11 24.75 -50.09 -15.52
N GLU A 12 26.04 -49.86 -15.65
CA GLU A 12 26.74 -48.84 -14.87
C GLU A 12 26.40 -47.44 -15.38
N GLU A 13 26.30 -47.26 -16.69
CA GLU A 13 25.84 -46.01 -17.32
C GLU A 13 24.39 -45.68 -16.93
N ALA A 14 23.49 -46.68 -16.94
CA ALA A 14 22.11 -46.51 -16.48
C ALA A 14 22.01 -46.13 -14.99
N ARG A 15 22.90 -46.68 -14.14
CA ARG A 15 22.97 -46.30 -12.72
C ARG A 15 23.46 -44.86 -12.53
N GLN A 16 24.46 -44.44 -13.30
CA GLN A 16 24.96 -43.06 -13.25
C GLN A 16 23.88 -42.08 -13.69
N LEU A 17 23.15 -42.38 -14.78
CA LEU A 17 22.02 -41.56 -15.24
C LEU A 17 20.90 -41.48 -14.21
N LEU A 18 20.54 -42.60 -13.57
CA LEU A 18 19.54 -42.60 -12.49
C LEU A 18 19.97 -41.75 -11.30
N LYS A 19 21.26 -41.81 -10.94
CA LYS A 19 21.82 -40.99 -9.87
C LYS A 19 21.73 -39.49 -10.22
N GLN A 20 22.17 -39.11 -11.42
CA GLN A 20 22.08 -37.71 -11.89
C GLN A 20 20.64 -37.22 -11.99
N SER A 21 19.72 -38.06 -12.46
CA SER A 21 18.29 -37.74 -12.55
C SER A 21 17.69 -37.49 -11.17
N ASN A 22 18.00 -38.34 -10.18
CA ASN A 22 17.55 -38.16 -8.81
C ASN A 22 18.12 -36.88 -8.17
N GLU A 23 19.41 -36.59 -8.39
CA GLU A 23 20.03 -35.36 -7.92
C GLU A 23 19.38 -34.11 -8.54
N SER A 24 19.11 -34.14 -9.86
CA SER A 24 18.43 -33.06 -10.57
C SER A 24 16.98 -32.86 -10.10
N LEU A 25 16.25 -33.97 -9.87
CA LEU A 25 14.89 -33.91 -9.33
C LEU A 25 14.87 -33.32 -7.92
N GLU A 26 15.82 -33.69 -7.06
CA GLU A 26 15.94 -33.13 -5.71
C GLU A 26 16.27 -31.63 -5.75
N GLN A 27 17.17 -31.21 -6.64
CA GLN A 27 17.47 -29.80 -6.87
C GLN A 27 16.23 -29.03 -7.36
N SER A 28 15.48 -29.60 -8.31
CA SER A 28 14.25 -29.01 -8.84
C SER A 28 13.18 -28.83 -7.77
N LYS A 29 12.97 -29.84 -6.90
CA LYS A 29 12.05 -29.75 -5.76
C LYS A 29 12.44 -28.63 -4.80
N ARG A 30 13.71 -28.59 -4.39
CA ARG A 30 14.22 -27.54 -3.50
C ARG A 30 14.07 -26.14 -4.11
N PHE A 31 14.35 -26.00 -5.41
CA PHE A 31 14.16 -24.74 -6.12
C PHE A 31 12.68 -24.34 -6.15
N SER A 32 11.78 -25.28 -6.46
CA SER A 32 10.34 -25.05 -6.49
C SER A 32 9.79 -24.63 -5.12
N ASP A 33 10.20 -25.30 -4.03
CA ASP A 33 9.80 -24.97 -2.67
C ASP A 33 10.27 -23.56 -2.26
N LEU A 34 11.50 -23.20 -2.63
CA LEU A 34 12.04 -21.86 -2.39
C LEU A 34 11.30 -20.80 -3.22
N ALA A 35 11.00 -21.09 -4.49
CA ALA A 35 10.26 -20.18 -5.37
C ALA A 35 8.85 -19.92 -4.83
N LEU A 36 8.13 -20.96 -4.41
CA LEU A 36 6.81 -20.84 -3.78
C LEU A 36 6.88 -20.04 -2.48
N THR A 37 7.89 -20.27 -1.65
CA THR A 37 8.09 -19.52 -0.40
C THR A 37 8.31 -18.04 -0.69
N ASN A 38 9.16 -17.72 -1.67
CA ASN A 38 9.43 -16.33 -2.07
C ASN A 38 8.18 -15.67 -2.67
N GLN A 39 7.43 -16.39 -3.52
CA GLN A 39 6.18 -15.89 -4.09
C GLN A 39 5.16 -15.57 -2.99
N ARG A 40 4.97 -16.46 -2.01
CA ARG A 40 4.07 -16.23 -0.86
C ARG A 40 4.49 -15.00 -0.03
N ARG A 41 5.80 -14.82 0.19
CA ARG A 41 6.33 -13.64 0.90
C ARG A 41 6.04 -12.36 0.13
N MET A 42 6.27 -12.34 -1.19
CA MET A 42 5.97 -11.17 -2.02
C MET A 42 4.47 -10.85 -2.01
N VAL A 43 3.61 -11.86 -2.19
CA VAL A 43 2.15 -11.68 -2.16
C VAL A 43 1.71 -11.12 -0.81
N PHE A 44 2.23 -11.63 0.30
CA PHE A 44 1.90 -11.12 1.64
C PHE A 44 2.38 -9.68 1.85
N ALA A 45 3.59 -9.35 1.41
CA ALA A 45 4.11 -7.99 1.49
C ALA A 45 3.26 -7.03 0.66
N LEU A 46 2.90 -7.42 -0.57
CA LEU A 46 2.01 -6.65 -1.43
C LEU A 46 0.62 -6.49 -0.81
N SER A 47 0.03 -7.56 -0.26
CA SER A 47 -1.30 -7.47 0.38
C SER A 47 -1.32 -6.57 1.62
N SER A 48 -0.18 -6.40 2.28
CA SER A 48 -0.06 -5.50 3.44
C SER A 48 0.01 -4.02 3.04
N LEU A 49 0.33 -3.73 1.78
CA LEU A 49 0.42 -2.38 1.22
C LEU A 49 -0.85 -1.95 0.49
N LEU A 50 -1.79 -2.88 0.28
CA LEU A 50 -3.04 -2.60 -0.41
C LEU A 50 -4.12 -2.18 0.59
N PRO A 51 -4.99 -1.23 0.22
CA PRO A 51 -6.10 -0.81 1.08
C PRO A 51 -7.06 -1.94 1.46
N GLN A 52 -7.18 -2.96 0.59
CA GLN A 52 -7.95 -4.16 0.83
C GLN A 52 -7.17 -5.40 0.37
N PRO A 53 -7.33 -6.54 1.05
CA PRO A 53 -6.68 -7.78 0.66
C PRO A 53 -7.24 -8.26 -0.69
N LEU A 54 -6.34 -8.57 -1.64
CA LEU A 54 -6.71 -9.20 -2.91
C LEU A 54 -7.30 -10.60 -2.66
N SER A 55 -8.57 -10.78 -2.99
CA SER A 55 -9.20 -12.10 -3.00
C SER A 55 -9.06 -12.73 -4.38
N VAL A 56 -8.00 -13.52 -4.60
CA VAL A 56 -7.82 -14.22 -5.88
C VAL A 56 -8.22 -15.69 -5.72
N ASN A 57 -9.36 -16.07 -6.31
CA ASN A 57 -9.78 -17.46 -6.42
C ASN A 57 -9.22 -18.07 -7.71
N PHE A 58 -8.13 -18.82 -7.61
CA PHE A 58 -7.64 -19.63 -8.72
C PHE A 58 -8.37 -20.98 -8.72
N GLU A 59 -9.36 -21.12 -9.60
CA GLU A 59 -9.94 -22.42 -9.94
C GLU A 59 -9.01 -23.13 -10.93
N SER A 60 -8.31 -24.18 -10.48
CA SER A 60 -7.42 -24.95 -11.35
C SER A 60 -8.20 -26.04 -12.11
N SER A 61 -8.68 -25.74 -13.31
CA SER A 61 -9.11 -26.75 -14.29
C SER A 61 -8.12 -26.76 -15.46
N GLN A 62 -7.67 -27.96 -15.86
CA GLN A 62 -6.57 -28.19 -16.80
C GLN A 62 -6.79 -27.68 -18.24
N ASP A 63 -7.93 -27.06 -18.57
CA ASP A 63 -8.36 -26.79 -19.96
C ASP A 63 -8.68 -25.31 -20.30
N ASP A 64 -8.40 -24.33 -19.44
CA ASP A 64 -8.88 -22.96 -19.68
C ASP A 64 -7.78 -21.87 -19.59
N ASP A 65 -6.79 -21.91 -20.49
CA ASP A 65 -5.80 -20.83 -20.65
C ASP A 65 -6.45 -19.44 -20.86
N ILE A 66 -7.61 -19.40 -21.54
CA ILE A 66 -8.37 -18.16 -21.79
C ILE A 66 -9.02 -17.63 -20.51
N ARG A 67 -9.61 -18.49 -19.67
CA ARG A 67 -10.24 -18.06 -18.40
C ARG A 67 -9.20 -17.60 -17.39
N HIS A 68 -8.03 -18.23 -17.39
CA HIS A 68 -6.90 -17.76 -16.59
C HIS A 68 -6.41 -16.37 -17.03
N ALA A 69 -6.34 -16.11 -18.33
CA ALA A 69 -5.97 -14.79 -18.83
C ALA A 69 -7.00 -13.71 -18.44
N GLU A 70 -8.31 -14.01 -18.51
CA GLU A 70 -9.37 -13.10 -18.08
C GLU A 70 -9.35 -12.83 -16.57
N GLN A 71 -9.14 -13.86 -15.73
CA GLN A 71 -8.98 -13.72 -14.28
C GLN A 71 -7.74 -12.88 -13.92
N VAL A 72 -6.63 -13.08 -14.63
CA VAL A 72 -5.42 -12.28 -14.41
C VAL A 72 -5.64 -10.82 -14.82
N ALA A 73 -6.38 -10.57 -15.90
CA ALA A 73 -6.72 -9.22 -16.34
C ALA A 73 -7.62 -8.49 -15.32
N SER A 74 -8.66 -9.15 -14.79
CA SER A 74 -9.54 -8.55 -13.79
C SER A 74 -8.82 -8.24 -12.48
N VAL A 75 -7.98 -9.15 -11.99
CA VAL A 75 -7.13 -8.92 -10.80
C VAL A 75 -6.16 -7.75 -11.04
N SER A 76 -5.63 -7.62 -12.26
CA SER A 76 -4.73 -6.52 -12.61
C SER A 76 -5.45 -5.16 -12.61
N GLU A 77 -6.71 -5.13 -13.04
CA GLU A 77 -7.54 -3.93 -12.99
C GLU A 77 -7.90 -3.53 -11.56
N GLU A 78 -8.32 -4.50 -10.73
CA GLU A 78 -8.60 -4.26 -9.31
C GLU A 78 -7.35 -3.78 -8.56
N LEU A 79 -6.18 -4.35 -8.85
CA LEU A 79 -4.91 -3.90 -8.29
C LEU A 79 -4.62 -2.43 -8.68
N ARG A 80 -4.83 -2.07 -9.95
CA ARG A 80 -4.62 -0.70 -10.43
C ARG A 80 -5.50 0.29 -9.66
N ASP A 81 -6.77 -0.05 -9.47
CA ASP A 81 -7.71 0.83 -8.78
C ASP A 81 -7.38 0.94 -7.28
N GLN A 82 -6.96 -0.16 -6.65
CA GLN A 82 -6.41 -0.12 -5.29
C GLN A 82 -5.13 0.72 -5.19
N MET A 83 -4.27 0.72 -6.22
CA MET A 83 -3.08 1.57 -6.27
C MET A 83 -3.42 3.05 -6.45
N LYS A 84 -4.49 3.41 -7.16
CA LYS A 84 -4.98 4.81 -7.20
C LYS A 84 -5.50 5.25 -5.83
N ASN A 85 -6.28 4.41 -5.17
CA ASN A 85 -6.76 4.71 -3.81
C ASN A 85 -5.61 4.86 -2.80
N ARG A 86 -4.46 4.25 -3.06
CA ARG A 86 -3.26 4.47 -2.26
C ARG A 86 -2.81 5.94 -2.28
N GLU A 87 -2.92 6.64 -3.41
CA GLU A 87 -2.56 8.06 -3.49
C GLU A 87 -3.45 8.90 -2.55
N VAL A 88 -4.76 8.62 -2.51
CA VAL A 88 -5.70 9.25 -1.56
C VAL A 88 -5.27 8.98 -0.11
N PHE A 89 -4.96 7.73 0.24
CA PHE A 89 -4.49 7.39 1.59
C PHE A 89 -3.14 8.04 1.94
N ASP A 90 -2.24 8.16 0.97
CA ASP A 90 -0.93 8.80 1.16
C ASP A 90 -1.11 10.30 1.47
N ILE A 91 -2.03 11.00 0.80
CA ILE A 91 -2.34 12.42 1.12
C ILE A 91 -3.06 12.55 2.46
N VAL A 92 -4.04 11.70 2.77
CA VAL A 92 -4.67 11.67 4.10
C VAL A 92 -3.62 11.44 5.20
N HIS A 93 -2.64 10.56 4.96
CA HIS A 93 -1.53 10.36 5.88
C HIS A 93 -0.67 11.61 6.02
N ALA A 94 -0.31 12.28 4.92
CA ALA A 94 0.45 13.53 4.94
C ALA A 94 -0.27 14.62 5.75
N ILE A 95 -1.58 14.80 5.56
CA ILE A 95 -2.39 15.76 6.34
C ILE A 95 -2.35 15.42 7.84
N ASN A 96 -2.46 14.14 8.21
CA ASN A 96 -2.34 13.73 9.61
C ASN A 96 -0.94 14.02 10.18
N VAL A 97 0.12 13.83 9.39
CA VAL A 97 1.49 14.18 9.79
C VAL A 97 1.62 15.68 10.01
N LEU A 98 1.10 16.52 9.10
CA LEU A 98 1.07 17.98 9.26
C LEU A 98 0.35 18.39 10.55
N ALA A 99 -0.80 17.78 10.84
CA ALA A 99 -1.56 18.04 12.05
C ALA A 99 -0.77 17.70 13.33
N MET A 100 -0.09 16.56 13.37
CA MET A 100 0.68 16.13 14.54
C MET A 100 1.97 16.94 14.72
N ALA A 101 2.60 17.37 13.63
CA ALA A 101 3.90 18.05 13.66
C ALA A 101 3.83 19.55 14.01
N ASN A 102 2.67 20.19 13.83
CA ASN A 102 2.53 21.66 13.95
C ASN A 102 1.61 22.11 15.10
N THR A 103 1.43 21.24 16.10
CA THR A 103 0.56 21.49 17.27
C THR A 103 1.00 22.67 18.13
N ASP A 104 2.25 23.12 17.99
CA ASP A 104 2.83 24.28 18.65
C ASP A 104 2.29 25.62 18.13
N VAL A 105 1.86 25.66 16.86
CA VAL A 105 1.46 26.90 16.17
C VAL A 105 0.02 26.92 15.72
N ILE A 106 -0.56 25.75 15.42
CA ILE A 106 -1.93 25.65 14.92
C ILE A 106 -2.54 24.29 15.28
N HIS A 107 -3.85 24.28 15.54
CA HIS A 107 -4.55 23.04 15.87
C HIS A 107 -5.33 22.56 14.64
N ILE A 108 -4.89 21.44 14.06
CA ILE A 108 -5.54 20.78 12.93
C ILE A 108 -6.23 19.52 13.44
N PHE A 109 -7.54 19.45 13.27
CA PHE A 109 -8.36 18.29 13.61
C PHE A 109 -8.70 17.52 12.34
N THR A 110 -8.38 16.24 12.36
CA THR A 110 -8.72 15.30 11.29
C THR A 110 -9.64 14.21 11.83
N ARG A 111 -10.64 13.82 11.05
CA ARG A 111 -11.52 12.70 11.40
C ARG A 111 -12.04 12.00 10.16
N TYR A 112 -11.88 10.69 10.13
CA TYR A 112 -12.53 9.84 9.15
C TYR A 112 -13.94 9.42 9.61
N GLN A 113 -14.92 9.54 8.70
CA GLN A 113 -16.32 9.22 8.92
C GLN A 113 -16.73 7.99 8.10
N GLY A 114 -16.40 6.79 8.57
CA GLY A 114 -16.59 5.54 7.81
C GLY A 114 -18.03 5.19 7.42
N HIS A 115 -19.06 5.83 8.00
CA HIS A 115 -20.46 5.62 7.63
C HIS A 115 -20.86 6.32 6.32
N VAL A 116 -20.17 7.41 5.98
CA VAL A 116 -20.35 8.16 4.73
C VAL A 116 -19.13 8.05 3.81
N ASP A 117 -18.01 7.56 4.32
CA ASP A 117 -16.72 7.48 3.63
C ASP A 117 -16.19 8.88 3.29
N SER A 118 -16.09 9.70 4.34
CA SER A 118 -15.72 11.12 4.23
C SER A 118 -14.60 11.46 5.20
N PHE A 119 -13.68 12.31 4.79
CA PHE A 119 -12.56 12.78 5.58
C PHE A 119 -12.75 14.25 5.92
N PHE A 120 -12.96 14.52 7.20
CA PHE A 120 -13.20 15.84 7.74
C PHE A 120 -11.88 16.47 8.23
N ILE A 121 -11.66 17.72 7.86
CA ILE A 121 -10.55 18.55 8.34
C ILE A 121 -11.11 19.85 8.92
N SER A 122 -10.59 20.27 10.08
CA SER A 122 -10.84 21.59 10.62
C SER A 122 -9.59 22.17 11.27
N VAL A 123 -9.37 23.47 11.05
CA VAL A 123 -8.19 24.20 11.53
C VAL A 123 -8.63 25.32 12.44
N GLU A 124 -7.96 25.40 13.58
CA GLU A 124 -8.21 26.36 14.65
C GLU A 124 -6.88 27.00 15.06
N LYS A 125 -6.92 28.25 15.52
CA LYS A 125 -5.75 28.91 16.11
C LYS A 125 -5.31 28.18 17.39
N VAL A 126 -4.02 28.25 17.71
CA VAL A 126 -3.48 27.65 18.94
C VAL A 126 -4.09 28.26 20.20
N GLU A 127 -4.45 29.54 20.15
CA GLU A 127 -5.05 30.30 21.26
C GLU A 127 -6.57 30.09 21.40
N THR A 128 -7.19 29.23 20.58
CA THR A 128 -8.64 29.04 20.56
C THR A 128 -9.17 28.45 21.87
N ASP A 129 -10.19 29.10 22.47
CA ASP A 129 -10.93 28.57 23.60
C ASP A 129 -11.95 27.50 23.14
N TYR A 130 -11.61 26.24 23.44
CA TYR A 130 -12.44 25.09 23.08
C TYR A 130 -13.74 24.95 23.88
N SER A 131 -13.91 25.70 24.96
CA SER A 131 -15.16 25.72 25.73
C SER A 131 -16.25 26.55 25.06
N ASN A 132 -15.88 27.47 24.17
CA ASN A 132 -16.81 28.30 23.43
C ASN A 132 -17.42 27.55 22.25
N THR A 133 -18.76 27.47 22.23
CA THR A 133 -19.53 26.82 21.15
C THR A 133 -19.68 27.68 19.89
N SER A 134 -19.40 28.99 19.97
CA SER A 134 -19.45 29.91 18.82
C SER A 134 -18.07 30.24 18.24
N ARG A 135 -17.08 29.36 18.45
CA ARG A 135 -15.74 29.56 17.90
C ARG A 135 -15.78 29.47 16.37
N GLN A 136 -14.93 30.26 15.73
CA GLN A 136 -14.80 30.30 14.29
C GLN A 136 -13.50 29.59 13.89
N SER A 137 -13.64 28.51 13.13
CA SER A 137 -12.52 27.80 12.53
C SER A 137 -11.92 28.64 11.40
N LEU A 138 -10.59 28.58 11.25
CA LEU A 138 -9.87 29.17 10.12
C LEU A 138 -10.20 28.47 8.82
N PHE A 139 -10.32 27.15 8.90
CA PHE A 139 -10.63 26.28 7.79
C PHE A 139 -11.51 25.13 8.28
N ASN A 140 -12.47 24.72 7.46
CA ASN A 140 -13.34 23.60 7.75
C ASN A 140 -13.84 23.04 6.43
N ASP A 141 -13.54 21.77 6.19
CA ASP A 141 -13.96 21.09 4.97
C ASP A 141 -14.16 19.59 5.21
N ASP A 142 -14.98 18.97 4.36
CA ASP A 142 -15.33 17.57 4.45
C ASP A 142 -15.30 16.95 3.04
N VAL A 143 -14.34 16.06 2.80
CA VAL A 143 -14.08 15.47 1.48
C VAL A 143 -14.58 14.03 1.44
N SER A 144 -15.50 13.77 0.51
CA SER A 144 -15.97 12.41 0.21
C SER A 144 -14.86 11.63 -0.49
N LEU A 145 -14.46 10.48 0.08
CA LEU A 145 -13.40 9.63 -0.48
C LEU A 145 -13.89 8.70 -1.60
N LYS A 146 -15.19 8.73 -1.91
CA LYS A 146 -15.80 7.93 -2.98
C LYS A 146 -15.75 8.62 -4.33
N ASP A 147 -15.61 9.94 -4.34
CA ASP A 147 -15.71 10.72 -5.55
C ASP A 147 -14.39 10.73 -6.32
N GLU A 148 -14.46 10.78 -7.65
CA GLU A 148 -13.27 10.81 -8.51
C GLU A 148 -12.41 12.08 -8.28
N SER A 149 -13.03 13.16 -7.78
CA SER A 149 -12.36 14.43 -7.43
C SER A 149 -11.67 14.41 -6.07
N SER A 150 -11.84 13.34 -5.27
CA SER A 150 -11.33 13.26 -3.89
C SER A 150 -9.84 13.54 -3.78
N LEU A 151 -9.03 13.04 -4.71
CA LEU A 151 -7.58 13.27 -4.71
C LEU A 151 -7.23 14.76 -4.94
N GLU A 152 -7.87 15.40 -5.91
CA GLU A 152 -7.62 16.81 -6.23
C GLU A 152 -8.07 17.72 -5.08
N GLU A 153 -9.22 17.42 -4.47
CA GLU A 153 -9.71 18.12 -3.29
C GLU A 153 -8.74 17.98 -2.12
N LEU A 154 -8.28 16.76 -1.81
CA LEU A 154 -7.32 16.52 -0.74
C LEU A 154 -5.97 17.20 -0.98
N LEU A 155 -5.47 17.24 -2.23
CA LEU A 155 -4.25 17.96 -2.59
C LEU A 155 -4.41 19.47 -2.40
N SER A 156 -5.56 20.02 -2.79
CA SER A 156 -5.89 21.43 -2.55
C SER A 156 -5.92 21.75 -1.05
N ILE A 157 -6.53 20.87 -0.24
CA ILE A 157 -6.56 21.01 1.22
C ILE A 157 -5.14 20.93 1.80
N GLU A 158 -4.33 19.95 1.40
CA GLU A 158 -2.96 19.80 1.89
C GLU A 158 -2.10 21.05 1.60
N SER A 159 -2.24 21.63 0.41
CA SER A 159 -1.59 22.89 0.05
C SER A 159 -2.08 24.05 0.92
N GLN A 160 -3.39 24.20 1.13
CA GLN A 160 -3.95 25.26 1.99
C GLN A 160 -3.52 25.10 3.46
N LEU A 161 -3.45 23.88 3.97
CA LEU A 161 -2.96 23.61 5.31
C LEU A 161 -1.48 24.02 5.45
N THR A 162 -0.67 23.75 4.43
CA THR A 162 0.74 24.14 4.43
C THR A 162 0.89 25.66 4.49
N GLU A 163 0.10 26.41 3.72
CA GLU A 163 0.08 27.88 3.77
C GLU A 163 -0.33 28.40 5.15
N LEU A 164 -1.42 27.88 5.72
CA LEU A 164 -1.89 28.26 7.06
C LEU A 164 -0.84 27.98 8.15
N ILE A 165 -0.10 26.88 8.02
CA ILE A 165 1.00 26.55 8.94
C ILE A 165 2.15 27.55 8.79
N ILE A 166 2.52 27.92 7.56
CA ILE A 166 3.57 28.91 7.31
C ILE A 166 3.19 30.25 7.95
N GLU A 167 1.98 30.74 7.69
CA GLU A 167 1.48 31.99 8.28
C GLU A 167 1.48 31.94 9.81
N ALA A 168 0.99 30.84 10.40
CA ALA A 168 0.99 30.68 11.86
C ALA A 168 2.41 30.65 12.46
N ARG A 169 3.39 30.07 11.74
CA ARG A 169 4.80 30.07 12.17
C ARG A 169 5.41 31.46 12.09
N GLU A 170 5.18 32.21 11.02
CA GLU A 170 5.63 33.59 10.87
C GLU A 170 5.05 34.50 11.96
N GLU A 171 3.75 34.36 12.27
CA GLU A 171 3.11 35.09 13.37
C GLU A 171 3.71 34.74 14.74
N ALA A 172 4.00 33.46 14.98
CA ALA A 172 4.61 33.00 16.23
C ALA A 172 6.04 33.55 16.40
N GLU A 173 6.84 33.58 15.33
CA GLU A 173 8.19 34.13 15.34
C GLU A 173 8.18 35.65 15.56
N ALA A 174 7.29 36.38 14.88
CA ALA A 174 7.14 37.82 15.07
C ALA A 174 6.72 38.18 16.51
N LYS A 175 5.84 37.39 17.15
CA LYS A 175 5.50 37.56 18.56
C LYS A 175 6.70 37.32 19.47
N ALA A 176 7.48 36.27 19.21
CA ALA A 176 8.65 35.94 20.00
C ALA A 176 9.76 37.01 19.93
N GLU A 177 9.98 37.63 18.76
CA GLU A 177 10.96 38.73 18.60
C GLU A 177 10.55 40.01 19.34
N VAL A 178 9.24 40.28 19.47
CA VAL A 178 8.73 41.47 20.17
C VAL A 178 8.79 41.31 21.69
N GLU A 179 8.73 40.08 22.20
CA GLU A 179 8.75 39.77 23.63
C GLU A 179 10.17 39.57 24.23
N ALA A 180 11.20 39.49 23.39
CA ALA A 180 12.61 39.29 23.76
C ALA A 180 13.39 40.61 23.98
#